data_AF-A0A7S4VX08-F1
#
_entry.id   AF-A0A7S4VX08-F1
#
_cell.length_a   1.000
_cell.length_b   1.000
_cell.length_c   1.000
_cell.angle_alpha   90.00
_cell.angle_beta   90.00
_cell.angle_gamma   90.00
#
_symmetry.space_group_name_H-M   'P 1'
#
loop_
_entity.id
_entity.type
_entity.pdbx_description
1 polymer ?
#
loop_
_entity_poly.entity_id
_entity_poly.type
_entity_poly.pdbx_seq_one_letter_code
_entity_poly.pdbx_strand_id
1 'polypeptide(L)'
;MASILSLIQSIAASKSEPLMKFDVPNTTFGDAFFAQSGIRIEGTYGISSPYLQFWFDCTLVLVIDVIFGLIISSILYYYVLPKNLKQTAMSNSNVYVLGFGVIIPCCYLLPYALIDATGIQNSVVRFTLSVPMVLYAFRCVEAMCGFVPPAVTSSPLDYAIYYATPTELMFDRKNGQRVMATSQDIRRSLIGTTKTLITILILMSLFSPYNYEPFQSMNAREESLSSIRDYLDMKHLGNCLITAMMFQQLVGLFGSATALAIEVMTGYRAVESMRNPVMEATSPSDFWGRRWNVAVHGVLKRGVFQPVRRFSSSFVAALMAFIASGLFHEYLVHLT
;
A
#
# COMPACT_ATOMS: atom_id res chain seq x y z
N MET A 1 2.52 -11.15 16.54
CA MET A 1 2.12 -10.17 17.59
C MET A 1 3.31 -9.47 18.28
N ALA A 2 4.47 -10.13 18.42
CA ALA A 2 5.70 -9.51 18.94
C ALA A 2 6.17 -8.26 18.17
N SER A 3 5.85 -8.17 16.86
CA SER A 3 6.24 -7.04 16.00
C SER A 3 5.51 -5.73 16.28
N ILE A 4 4.29 -5.76 16.86
CA ILE A 4 3.51 -4.55 17.16
C ILE A 4 3.93 -3.96 18.52
N LEU A 5 4.26 -4.82 19.50
CA LEU A 5 4.81 -4.39 20.78
C LEU A 5 6.24 -3.84 20.64
N SER A 6 7.06 -4.44 19.76
CA SER A 6 8.36 -3.87 19.38
C SER A 6 8.22 -2.56 18.59
N LEU A 7 7.14 -2.40 17.80
CA LEU A 7 6.79 -1.15 17.11
C LEU A 7 6.56 0.00 18.09
N ILE A 8 5.76 -0.25 19.14
CA ILE A 8 5.45 0.74 20.19
C ILE A 8 6.69 1.08 21.01
N GLN A 9 7.54 0.09 21.32
CA GLN A 9 8.80 0.31 22.04
C GLN A 9 9.85 1.05 21.19
N SER A 10 9.88 0.85 19.86
CA SER A 10 10.81 1.58 18.97
C SER A 10 10.49 3.08 18.85
N ILE A 11 9.21 3.45 18.98
CA ILE A 11 8.76 4.86 18.98
C ILE A 11 9.19 5.57 20.27
N ALA A 12 9.34 4.84 21.38
CA ALA A 12 9.70 5.39 22.69
C ALA A 12 11.21 5.65 22.91
N ALA A 13 12.08 5.27 21.97
CA ALA A 13 13.54 5.30 22.16
C ALA A 13 14.22 6.65 21.82
N SER A 14 13.46 7.71 21.50
CA SER A 14 14.00 9.06 21.37
C SER A 14 14.16 9.68 22.76
N LYS A 15 15.41 9.82 23.24
CA LYS A 15 15.79 10.48 24.50
C LYS A 15 15.58 12.01 24.46
N SER A 16 14.40 12.47 24.06
CA SER A 16 13.98 13.87 24.17
C SER A 16 13.11 14.04 25.41
N GLU A 17 13.36 15.07 26.22
CA GLU A 17 12.40 15.44 27.25
C GLU A 17 11.03 15.68 26.60
N PRO A 18 9.93 15.12 27.16
CA PRO A 18 8.62 15.28 26.58
C PRO A 18 8.17 16.74 26.62
N LEU A 19 7.63 17.24 25.50
CA LEU A 19 7.11 18.61 25.34
C LEU A 19 6.02 18.95 26.36
N MET A 20 5.24 17.96 26.75
CA MET A 20 4.20 18.10 27.77
C MET A 20 4.14 16.80 28.54
N LYS A 21 4.20 16.90 29.88
CA LYS A 21 3.93 15.78 30.78
C LYS A 21 2.51 15.92 31.32
N PHE A 22 1.80 14.82 31.41
CA PHE A 22 0.53 14.76 32.11
C PHE A 22 0.48 13.48 32.93
N ASP A 23 0.01 13.61 34.15
CA ASP A 23 -0.22 12.47 35.02
C ASP A 23 -1.61 11.91 34.71
N VAL A 24 -1.70 10.59 34.56
CA VAL A 24 -2.98 9.91 34.45
C VAL A 24 -3.32 9.35 35.83
N PRO A 25 -4.30 9.94 36.55
CA PRO A 25 -4.72 9.44 37.85
C PRO A 25 -5.35 8.06 37.75
N ASN A 26 -5.15 7.25 38.80
CA ASN A 26 -5.75 5.92 38.99
C ASN A 26 -7.28 5.87 38.80
N THR A 27 -7.96 6.99 39.00
CA THR A 27 -9.43 7.07 38.97
C THR A 27 -10.01 7.30 37.58
N THR A 28 -9.18 7.59 36.57
CA THR A 28 -9.65 8.04 35.25
C THR A 28 -10.17 6.89 34.39
N PHE A 29 -9.59 5.71 34.53
CA PHE A 29 -10.03 4.48 33.89
C PHE A 29 -10.20 3.44 34.99
N GLY A 30 -11.44 3.19 35.42
CA GLY A 30 -11.71 2.27 36.53
C GLY A 30 -11.08 0.89 36.29
N ASP A 31 -10.71 0.21 37.38
CA ASP A 31 -9.97 -1.06 37.41
C ASP A 31 -10.48 -2.12 36.42
N ALA A 32 -11.78 -2.08 36.08
CA ALA A 32 -12.40 -2.98 35.11
C ALA A 32 -11.82 -2.89 33.69
N PHE A 33 -11.26 -1.75 33.27
CA PHE A 33 -10.85 -1.52 31.87
C PHE A 33 -9.47 -2.11 31.53
N PHE A 34 -8.58 -2.28 32.53
CA PHE A 34 -7.20 -2.73 32.33
C PHE A 34 -6.77 -3.92 33.21
N ALA A 35 -7.62 -4.39 34.14
CA ALA A 35 -7.30 -5.54 35.00
C ALA A 35 -7.00 -6.84 34.23
N GLN A 36 -7.51 -7.02 33.01
CA GLN A 36 -7.23 -8.21 32.20
C GLN A 36 -5.93 -8.15 31.38
N SER A 37 -5.34 -6.97 31.16
CA SER A 37 -4.15 -6.81 30.30
C SER A 37 -2.83 -6.70 31.06
N GLY A 38 -2.87 -6.53 32.40
CA GLY A 38 -1.67 -6.31 33.22
C GLY A 38 -0.98 -4.97 32.96
N ILE A 39 -1.57 -4.10 32.15
CA ILE A 39 -1.04 -2.78 31.81
C ILE A 39 -1.60 -1.80 32.85
N ARG A 40 -0.76 -1.44 33.84
CA ARG A 40 -1.06 -0.30 34.72
C ARG A 40 -0.87 0.98 33.91
N ILE A 41 -1.95 1.73 33.68
CA ILE A 41 -1.89 3.06 33.04
C ILE A 41 -1.47 4.14 34.06
N GLU A 42 -1.23 3.78 35.32
CA GLU A 42 -0.67 4.69 36.31
C GLU A 42 0.72 5.18 35.92
N GLY A 43 0.88 6.49 35.72
CA GLY A 43 2.18 7.08 35.44
C GLY A 43 2.11 8.48 34.85
N THR A 44 3.27 9.13 34.82
CA THR A 44 3.48 10.38 34.10
C THR A 44 3.76 10.05 32.64
N TYR A 45 2.85 10.43 31.75
CA TYR A 45 3.03 10.29 30.30
C TYR A 45 3.53 11.59 29.71
N GLY A 46 4.30 11.47 28.63
CA GLY A 46 4.89 12.61 27.94
C GLY A 46 4.55 12.61 26.46
N ILE A 47 4.07 13.73 25.92
CA ILE A 47 4.05 13.95 24.47
C ILE A 47 5.48 14.29 24.07
N SER A 48 6.16 13.38 23.38
CA SER A 48 7.51 13.64 22.86
C SER A 48 7.44 14.60 21.68
N SER A 49 8.51 15.37 21.47
CA SER A 49 8.63 16.17 20.25
C SER A 49 8.64 15.26 19.02
N PRO A 50 8.05 15.71 17.88
CA PRO A 50 8.13 14.93 16.66
C PRO A 50 9.60 14.73 16.31
N TYR A 51 9.99 13.47 16.11
CA TYR A 51 11.36 13.14 15.73
C TYR A 51 11.58 13.58 14.27
N LEU A 52 12.04 14.83 14.10
CA LEU A 52 12.16 15.49 12.79
C LEU A 52 13.05 14.71 11.83
N GLN A 53 14.08 14.04 12.33
CA GLN A 53 14.97 13.21 11.52
C GLN A 53 14.19 12.08 10.83
N PHE A 54 13.31 11.38 11.54
CA PHE A 54 12.50 10.32 10.95
C PHE A 54 11.60 10.83 9.81
N TRP A 55 10.98 12.01 9.98
CA TRP A 55 10.16 12.60 8.92
C TRP A 55 10.99 13.06 7.73
N PHE A 56 12.18 13.60 7.98
CA PHE A 56 13.15 13.93 6.94
C PHE A 56 13.57 12.68 6.16
N ASP A 57 13.92 11.60 6.86
CA ASP A 57 14.33 10.33 6.25
C ASP A 57 13.20 9.73 5.40
N CYS A 58 11.96 9.72 5.91
CA CYS A 58 10.80 9.27 5.13
C CYS A 58 10.59 10.12 3.86
N THR A 59 10.73 11.43 3.99
CA THR A 59 10.59 12.36 2.85
C THR A 59 11.69 12.14 1.83
N LEU A 60 12.94 11.94 2.29
CA LEU A 60 14.09 11.67 1.45
C LEU A 60 13.88 10.40 0.62
N VAL A 61 13.43 9.30 1.25
CA VAL A 61 13.12 8.05 0.55
C VAL A 61 12.05 8.27 -0.52
N LEU A 62 10.94 8.92 -0.19
CA LEU A 62 9.86 9.21 -1.16
C LEU A 62 10.34 10.08 -2.33
N VAL A 63 11.19 11.07 -2.08
CA VAL A 63 11.75 11.92 -3.13
C VAL A 63 12.66 11.11 -4.05
N ILE A 64 13.52 10.25 -3.49
CA ILE A 64 14.38 9.36 -4.27
C ILE A 64 13.53 8.40 -5.10
N ASP A 65 12.46 7.84 -4.53
CA ASP A 65 11.54 6.94 -5.24
C ASP A 65 10.90 7.63 -6.44
N VAL A 66 10.38 8.84 -6.25
CA VAL A 66 9.78 9.63 -7.34
C VAL A 66 10.81 9.97 -8.40
N ILE A 67 12.01 10.43 -8.03
CA ILE A 67 13.08 10.74 -8.99
C ILE A 67 13.46 9.49 -9.79
N PHE A 68 13.63 8.35 -9.12
CA PHE A 68 13.90 7.08 -9.77
C PHE A 68 12.78 6.70 -10.74
N GLY A 69 11.52 6.77 -10.31
CA GLY A 69 10.35 6.54 -11.16
C GLY A 69 10.32 7.44 -12.39
N LEU A 70 10.64 8.72 -12.24
CA LEU A 70 10.71 9.68 -13.36
C LEU A 70 11.82 9.35 -14.36
N ILE A 71 13.01 8.96 -13.88
CA ILE A 71 14.13 8.53 -14.72
C ILE A 71 13.73 7.29 -15.53
N ILE A 72 13.19 6.26 -14.87
CA ILE A 72 12.77 5.03 -15.53
C ILE A 72 11.64 5.30 -16.53
N SER A 73 10.66 6.13 -16.16
CA SER A 73 9.55 6.50 -17.05
C SER A 73 10.05 7.17 -18.33
N SER A 74 11.06 8.03 -18.24
CA SER A 74 11.67 8.70 -19.39
C SER A 74 12.37 7.69 -20.30
N ILE A 75 13.14 6.76 -19.71
CA ILE A 75 13.81 5.69 -20.46
C ILE A 75 12.78 4.83 -21.22
N LEU A 76 11.73 4.37 -20.54
CA LEU A 76 10.70 3.53 -21.15
C LEU A 76 9.92 4.28 -22.24
N TYR A 77 9.58 5.55 -21.99
CA TYR A 77 8.82 6.36 -22.94
C TYR A 77 9.57 6.57 -24.26
N TYR A 78 10.86 6.90 -24.22
CA TYR A 78 11.62 7.21 -25.43
C TYR A 78 12.19 5.97 -26.13
N TYR A 79 12.55 4.91 -25.37
CA TYR A 79 13.27 3.77 -25.94
C TYR A 79 12.44 2.50 -26.12
N VAL A 80 11.34 2.33 -25.36
CA VAL A 80 10.53 1.10 -25.37
C VAL A 80 9.19 1.31 -26.08
N LEU A 81 8.40 2.31 -25.67
CA LEU A 81 7.04 2.52 -26.22
C LEU A 81 6.98 2.70 -27.75
N PRO A 82 7.88 3.48 -28.40
CA PRO A 82 7.81 3.69 -29.85
C PRO A 82 8.09 2.42 -30.66
N LYS A 83 8.83 1.46 -30.09
CA LYS A 83 9.16 0.18 -30.74
C LYS A 83 8.01 -0.83 -30.62
N ASN A 84 7.28 -0.81 -29.52
CA ASN A 84 6.16 -1.72 -29.25
C ASN A 84 4.89 -1.40 -30.04
N LEU A 85 4.74 -0.18 -30.58
CA LEU A 85 3.64 0.18 -31.48
C LEU A 85 3.79 -0.39 -32.91
N LYS A 86 5.02 -0.80 -33.31
CA LYS A 86 5.33 -1.19 -34.70
C LYS A 86 5.83 -2.63 -34.87
N GLN A 87 6.19 -3.34 -33.81
CA GLN A 87 6.73 -4.70 -33.90
C GLN A 87 6.06 -5.65 -32.91
N THR A 88 5.68 -6.82 -33.41
CA THR A 88 5.29 -8.01 -32.64
C THR A 88 6.33 -8.24 -31.53
N ALA A 89 5.86 -8.25 -30.29
CA ALA A 89 6.61 -8.20 -29.04
C ALA A 89 7.50 -9.43 -28.74
N MET A 90 8.32 -9.88 -29.68
CA MET A 90 9.31 -10.96 -29.49
C MET A 90 10.65 -10.71 -30.19
N SER A 91 10.79 -9.63 -30.97
CA SER A 91 12.00 -9.45 -31.80
C SER A 91 13.13 -8.64 -31.13
N ASN A 92 12.89 -7.94 -30.01
CA ASN A 92 13.86 -6.98 -29.45
C ASN A 92 14.37 -7.42 -28.08
N SER A 93 15.35 -8.33 -28.07
CA SER A 93 16.03 -8.84 -26.86
C SER A 93 16.52 -7.72 -25.94
N ASN A 94 16.98 -6.61 -26.50
CA ASN A 94 17.49 -5.45 -25.76
C ASN A 94 16.44 -4.83 -24.81
N VAL A 95 15.15 -4.86 -25.16
CA VAL A 95 14.08 -4.34 -24.29
C VAL A 95 13.93 -5.20 -23.04
N TYR A 96 14.01 -6.52 -23.20
CA TYR A 96 13.93 -7.47 -22.09
C TYR A 96 15.18 -7.46 -21.21
N VAL A 97 16.37 -7.30 -21.80
CA VAL A 97 17.61 -7.12 -21.04
C VAL A 97 17.55 -5.85 -20.20
N LEU A 98 17.06 -4.74 -20.76
CA LEU A 98 16.88 -3.50 -20.01
C LEU A 98 15.88 -3.67 -18.86
N GLY A 99 14.71 -4.25 -19.11
CA GLY A 99 13.69 -4.38 -18.07
C GLY A 99 14.02 -5.43 -17.03
N PHE A 100 14.21 -6.70 -17.42
CA PHE A 100 14.49 -7.81 -16.49
C PHE A 100 15.92 -7.82 -15.96
N GLY A 101 16.89 -7.31 -16.72
CA GLY A 101 18.30 -7.32 -16.31
C GLY A 101 18.74 -6.09 -15.53
N VAL A 102 18.05 -4.95 -15.69
CA VAL A 102 18.47 -3.69 -15.05
C VAL A 102 17.34 -3.07 -14.22
N ILE A 103 16.23 -2.69 -14.84
CA ILE A 103 15.18 -1.88 -14.18
C ILE A 103 14.54 -2.64 -13.01
N ILE A 104 14.08 -3.87 -13.26
CA ILE A 104 13.36 -4.67 -12.26
C ILE A 104 14.28 -5.03 -11.08
N PRO A 105 15.53 -5.52 -11.28
CA PRO A 105 16.47 -5.70 -10.19
C PRO A 105 16.72 -4.43 -9.37
N CYS A 106 16.89 -3.27 -10.02
CA CYS A 106 17.04 -2.00 -9.31
C CYS A 106 15.82 -1.65 -8.45
N CYS A 107 14.59 -1.93 -8.93
CA CYS A 107 13.37 -1.72 -8.15
C CYS A 107 13.36 -2.56 -6.85
N TYR A 108 13.91 -3.79 -6.87
CA TYR A 108 13.94 -4.66 -5.69
C TYR A 108 15.17 -4.46 -4.80
N LEU A 109 16.27 -3.91 -5.31
CA LEU A 109 17.50 -3.71 -4.54
C LEU A 109 17.57 -2.32 -3.88
N LEU A 110 17.02 -1.30 -4.54
CA LEU A 110 17.09 0.08 -4.05
C LEU A 110 16.42 0.27 -2.67
N PRO A 111 15.24 -0.31 -2.38
CA PRO A 111 14.64 -0.20 -1.05
C PRO A 111 15.54 -0.67 0.09
N TYR A 112 16.27 -1.77 -0.07
CA TYR A 112 17.23 -2.25 0.95
C TYR A 112 18.30 -1.19 1.23
N ALA A 113 18.91 -0.64 0.18
CA ALA A 113 19.95 0.38 0.33
C ALA A 113 19.42 1.65 1.01
N LEU A 114 18.19 2.07 0.69
CA LEU A 114 17.57 3.25 1.30
C LEU A 114 17.20 3.03 2.76
N ILE A 115 16.68 1.85 3.10
CA ILE A 115 16.33 1.49 4.48
C ILE A 115 17.60 1.38 5.33
N ASP A 116 18.65 0.74 4.81
CA ASP A 116 19.95 0.64 5.51
C ASP A 116 20.59 2.01 5.72
N ALA A 117 20.52 2.89 4.72
CA ALA A 117 21.09 4.25 4.80
C ALA A 117 20.34 5.16 5.76
N THR A 118 19.01 5.05 5.84
CA THR A 118 18.17 5.88 6.72
C THR A 118 18.00 5.29 8.12
N GLY A 119 18.26 3.99 8.29
CA GLY A 119 18.10 3.30 9.57
C GLY A 119 16.65 3.22 10.05
N ILE A 120 15.65 3.51 9.20
CA ILE A 120 14.22 3.42 9.54
C ILE A 120 13.94 2.00 10.03
N GLN A 121 13.45 1.83 11.26
CA GLN A 121 13.16 0.51 11.85
C GLN A 121 11.69 0.11 11.78
N ASN A 122 10.79 1.06 11.53
CA ASN A 122 9.37 0.79 11.58
C ASN A 122 8.92 -0.04 10.36
N SER A 123 8.51 -1.27 10.61
CA SER A 123 8.06 -2.23 9.60
C SER A 123 6.92 -1.68 8.72
N VAL A 124 5.91 -1.00 9.29
CA VAL A 124 4.81 -0.44 8.50
C VAL A 124 5.29 0.69 7.58
N VAL A 125 6.25 1.49 8.04
CA VAL A 125 6.85 2.56 7.24
C VAL A 125 7.71 1.99 6.13
N ARG A 126 8.59 1.01 6.43
CA ARG A 126 9.39 0.28 5.42
C ARG A 126 8.51 -0.32 4.34
N PHE A 127 7.43 -1.01 4.74
CA PHE A 127 6.44 -1.58 3.85
C PHE A 127 5.89 -0.49 2.91
N THR A 128 5.39 0.61 3.48
CA THR A 128 4.71 1.68 2.75
C THR A 128 5.65 2.40 1.78
N LEU A 129 6.86 2.74 2.22
CA LEU A 129 7.87 3.39 1.39
C LEU A 129 8.32 2.50 0.22
N SER A 130 8.20 1.18 0.34
CA SER A 130 8.67 0.25 -0.70
C SER A 130 7.60 -0.12 -1.73
N VAL A 131 6.32 0.22 -1.49
CA VAL A 131 5.23 -0.06 -2.42
C VAL A 131 5.46 0.55 -3.81
N PRO A 132 5.86 1.83 -3.98
CA PRO A 132 6.08 2.42 -5.29
C PRO A 132 7.06 1.63 -6.16
N MET A 133 8.13 1.10 -5.56
CA MET A 133 9.15 0.34 -6.28
C MET A 133 8.62 -0.96 -6.88
N VAL A 134 7.76 -1.67 -6.14
CA VAL A 134 7.08 -2.86 -6.67
C VAL A 134 6.15 -2.48 -7.82
N LEU A 135 5.42 -1.36 -7.70
CA LEU A 135 4.55 -0.87 -8.79
C LEU A 135 5.37 -0.51 -10.05
N TYR A 136 6.55 0.07 -9.89
CA TYR A 136 7.46 0.38 -11.00
C TYR A 136 7.92 -0.90 -11.71
N ALA A 137 8.28 -1.95 -10.98
CA ALA A 137 8.66 -3.24 -11.58
C ALA A 137 7.54 -3.79 -12.49
N PHE A 138 6.28 -3.73 -12.05
CA PHE A 138 5.16 -4.15 -12.89
C PHE A 138 4.89 -3.26 -14.07
N ARG A 139 4.96 -1.94 -13.89
CA ARG A 139 4.77 -0.98 -14.99
C ARG A 139 5.88 -1.09 -16.03
N CYS A 140 7.08 -1.51 -15.62
CA CYS A 140 8.15 -1.90 -16.55
C CYS A 140 7.73 -3.11 -17.40
N VAL A 141 7.21 -4.18 -16.79
CA VAL A 141 6.71 -5.35 -17.56
C VAL A 141 5.56 -4.97 -18.48
N GLU A 142 4.62 -4.17 -17.98
CA GLU A 142 3.52 -3.61 -18.77
C GLU A 142 4.01 -2.84 -20.01
N ALA A 143 5.04 -2.01 -19.85
CA ALA A 143 5.69 -1.29 -20.94
C ALA A 143 6.39 -2.22 -21.94
N MET A 144 7.18 -3.17 -21.45
CA MET A 144 7.89 -4.16 -22.27
C MET A 144 6.92 -5.01 -23.10
N CYS A 145 5.80 -5.43 -22.51
CA CYS A 145 4.82 -6.29 -23.16
C CYS A 145 3.79 -5.52 -24.00
N GLY A 146 3.82 -4.19 -23.99
CA GLY A 146 2.92 -3.35 -24.78
C GLY A 146 1.47 -3.40 -24.31
N PHE A 147 1.25 -3.37 -22.98
CA PHE A 147 -0.08 -3.30 -22.37
C PHE A 147 -0.36 -1.98 -21.67
N VAL A 148 0.50 -0.99 -21.88
CA VAL A 148 0.31 0.37 -21.36
C VAL A 148 -0.99 0.96 -21.90
N PRO A 149 -1.85 1.56 -21.06
CA PRO A 149 -3.06 2.24 -21.50
C PRO A 149 -2.74 3.29 -22.57
N PRO A 150 -3.43 3.29 -23.72
CA PRO A 150 -3.16 4.25 -24.79
C PRO A 150 -3.25 5.71 -24.30
N ALA A 151 -4.19 5.98 -23.39
CA ALA A 151 -4.42 7.32 -22.83
C ALA A 151 -3.17 7.93 -22.18
N VAL A 152 -2.33 7.13 -21.51
CA VAL A 152 -1.12 7.63 -20.82
C VAL A 152 0.08 7.80 -21.75
N THR A 153 0.04 7.21 -22.96
CA THR A 153 1.14 7.28 -23.93
C THR A 153 1.10 8.52 -24.82
N SER A 154 0.06 9.36 -24.67
CA SER A 154 -0.17 10.56 -25.49
C SER A 154 0.88 11.65 -25.28
N SER A 155 1.51 11.69 -24.10
CA SER A 155 2.48 12.71 -23.71
C SER A 155 3.53 12.12 -22.75
N PRO A 156 4.80 12.57 -22.81
CA PRO A 156 5.82 12.13 -21.87
C PRO A 156 5.47 12.49 -20.43
N LEU A 157 4.81 13.63 -20.21
CA LEU A 157 4.37 14.05 -18.88
C LEU A 157 3.29 13.12 -18.32
N ASP A 158 2.34 12.70 -19.15
CA ASP A 158 1.26 11.80 -18.73
C ASP A 158 1.80 10.43 -18.37
N TYR A 159 2.76 9.94 -19.14
CA TYR A 159 3.44 8.70 -18.83
C TYR A 159 4.31 8.81 -17.58
N ALA A 160 5.00 9.93 -17.37
CA ALA A 160 5.80 10.17 -16.18
C ALA A 160 4.95 10.20 -14.91
N ILE A 161 3.84 10.93 -14.91
CA ILE A 161 2.89 10.94 -13.79
C ILE A 161 2.35 9.54 -13.57
N TYR A 162 1.82 8.90 -14.63
CA TYR A 162 1.28 7.55 -14.54
C TYR A 162 2.30 6.55 -13.97
N TYR A 163 3.57 6.64 -14.35
CA TYR A 163 4.60 5.72 -13.92
C TYR A 163 5.09 6.00 -12.52
N ALA A 164 5.32 7.27 -12.15
CA ALA A 164 5.93 7.66 -10.88
C ALA A 164 4.94 7.69 -9.71
N THR A 165 3.63 7.77 -9.94
CA THR A 165 2.64 7.85 -8.85
C THR A 165 2.00 6.49 -8.53
N PRO A 166 1.82 6.12 -7.25
CA PRO A 166 1.20 4.85 -6.89
C PRO A 166 -0.28 4.77 -7.29
N THR A 167 -0.95 5.92 -7.39
CA THR A 167 -2.35 6.03 -7.80
C THR A 167 -2.45 6.46 -9.27
N GLU A 168 -3.36 5.84 -10.01
CA GLU A 168 -3.59 6.13 -11.43
C GLU A 168 -4.50 7.35 -11.63
N LEU A 169 -4.24 8.14 -12.68
CA LEU A 169 -5.14 9.19 -13.13
C LEU A 169 -6.39 8.60 -13.78
N MET A 170 -7.51 9.28 -13.62
CA MET A 170 -8.75 8.92 -14.29
C MET A 170 -8.76 9.52 -15.70
N PHE A 171 -8.96 8.65 -16.69
CA PHE A 171 -9.13 9.01 -18.08
C PHE A 171 -10.57 8.77 -18.51
N ASP A 172 -11.14 9.70 -19.27
CA ASP A 172 -12.46 9.53 -19.86
C ASP A 172 -12.41 8.45 -20.95
N ARG A 173 -13.34 7.51 -20.85
CA ARG A 173 -13.43 6.33 -21.70
C ARG A 173 -13.75 6.68 -23.16
N LYS A 174 -14.35 7.84 -23.43
CA LYS A 174 -14.78 8.23 -24.78
C LYS A 174 -13.68 8.90 -25.60
N ASN A 175 -12.91 9.78 -24.98
CA ASN A 175 -11.92 10.63 -25.66
C ASN A 175 -10.47 10.33 -25.22
N GLY A 176 -10.27 9.48 -24.21
CA GLY A 176 -8.94 9.16 -23.67
C GLY A 176 -8.26 10.32 -22.94
N GLN A 177 -8.97 11.42 -22.71
CA GLN A 177 -8.42 12.60 -22.05
C GLN A 177 -8.48 12.47 -20.53
N ARG A 178 -7.55 13.15 -19.87
CA ARG A 178 -7.52 13.27 -18.40
C ARG A 178 -8.77 13.98 -17.92
N VAL A 179 -9.38 13.46 -16.86
CA VAL A 179 -10.53 14.11 -16.23
C VAL A 179 -10.02 15.17 -15.27
N MET A 180 -10.42 16.42 -15.45
CA MET A 180 -10.10 17.51 -14.53
C MET A 180 -10.80 17.29 -13.18
N ALA A 181 -10.07 17.46 -12.08
CA ALA A 181 -10.65 17.44 -10.75
C ALA A 181 -11.39 18.76 -10.50
N THR A 182 -12.69 18.69 -10.20
CA THR A 182 -13.42 19.88 -9.78
C THR A 182 -13.10 20.22 -8.32
N SER A 183 -13.34 21.46 -7.88
CA SER A 183 -13.22 21.82 -6.46
C SER A 183 -14.11 20.95 -5.55
N GLN A 184 -15.25 20.47 -6.08
CA GLN A 184 -16.11 19.53 -5.35
C GLN A 184 -15.46 18.15 -5.19
N ASP A 185 -14.75 17.69 -6.22
CA ASP A 185 -14.05 16.40 -6.20
C ASP A 185 -12.87 16.41 -5.25
N ILE A 186 -12.06 17.48 -5.25
CA ILE A 186 -10.97 17.68 -4.28
C ILE A 186 -11.53 17.71 -2.85
N ARG A 187 -12.64 18.45 -2.63
CA ARG A 187 -13.31 18.48 -1.32
C ARG A 187 -13.81 17.10 -0.91
N ARG A 188 -14.36 16.31 -1.83
CA ARG A 188 -14.78 14.92 -1.56
C ARG A 188 -13.59 14.03 -1.20
N SER A 189 -12.46 14.16 -1.90
CA SER A 189 -11.24 13.40 -1.60
C SER A 189 -10.65 13.76 -0.24
N LEU A 190 -10.66 15.06 0.12
CA LEU A 190 -10.25 15.53 1.44
C LEU A 190 -11.16 14.96 2.53
N ILE A 191 -12.48 15.08 2.38
CA ILE A 191 -13.45 14.52 3.33
C ILE A 191 -13.29 13.00 3.45
N GLY A 192 -13.11 12.29 2.34
CA GLY A 192 -12.90 10.84 2.32
C GLY A 192 -11.63 10.42 3.04
N THR A 193 -10.52 11.15 2.82
CA THR A 193 -9.24 10.90 3.51
C THR A 193 -9.37 11.16 5.01
N THR A 194 -9.97 12.29 5.41
CA THR A 194 -10.22 12.61 6.83
C THR A 194 -11.15 11.59 7.47
N LYS A 195 -12.21 11.16 6.79
CA LYS A 195 -13.13 10.12 7.27
C LYS A 195 -12.39 8.80 7.49
N THR A 196 -11.53 8.40 6.57
CA THR A 196 -10.73 7.17 6.68
C THR A 196 -9.78 7.26 7.87
N LEU A 197 -9.09 8.39 8.05
CA LEU A 197 -8.22 8.65 9.20
C LEU A 197 -8.98 8.58 10.53
N ILE A 198 -10.12 9.27 10.65
CA ILE A 198 -10.97 9.23 11.86
C ILE A 198 -11.44 7.81 12.13
N THR A 199 -11.84 7.06 11.09
CA THR A 199 -12.28 5.67 11.22
C THR A 199 -11.15 4.80 11.77
N ILE A 200 -9.92 4.94 11.26
CA ILE A 200 -8.74 4.22 11.79
C ILE A 200 -8.54 4.56 13.27
N LEU A 201 -8.55 5.84 13.64
CA LEU A 201 -8.35 6.27 15.03
C LEU A 201 -9.42 5.69 15.97
N ILE A 202 -10.69 5.67 15.54
CA ILE A 202 -11.78 5.06 16.30
C ILE A 202 -11.56 3.55 16.45
N LEU A 203 -11.29 2.84 15.35
CA LEU A 203 -11.07 1.39 15.39
C LEU A 203 -9.85 1.03 16.26
N MET A 204 -8.75 1.78 16.14
CA MET A 204 -7.56 1.60 16.96
C MET A 204 -7.87 1.81 18.45
N SER A 205 -8.62 2.86 18.77
CA SER A 205 -9.00 3.16 20.16
C SER A 205 -9.97 2.13 20.73
N LEU A 206 -10.93 1.67 19.92
CA LEU A 206 -11.95 0.70 20.33
C LEU A 206 -11.35 -0.69 20.58
N PHE A 207 -10.39 -1.11 19.76
CA PHE A 207 -9.84 -2.46 19.82
C PHE A 207 -8.52 -2.59 20.57
N SER A 208 -7.83 -1.48 20.85
CA SER A 208 -6.62 -1.45 21.68
C SER A 208 -6.79 -2.15 23.05
N PRO A 209 -7.88 -1.94 23.82
CA PRO A 209 -8.08 -2.62 25.11
C PRO A 209 -8.16 -4.14 25.01
N TYR A 210 -8.54 -4.65 23.83
CA TYR A 210 -8.68 -6.07 23.55
C TYR A 210 -7.46 -6.67 22.84
N ASN A 211 -6.35 -5.94 22.77
CA ASN A 211 -5.17 -6.30 21.96
C ASN A 211 -5.54 -6.64 20.51
N TYR A 212 -6.56 -5.98 19.96
CA TYR A 212 -7.09 -6.23 18.61
C TYR A 212 -7.75 -7.60 18.41
N GLU A 213 -8.06 -8.33 19.49
CA GLU A 213 -8.77 -9.61 19.51
C GLU A 213 -10.02 -9.54 20.42
N PRO A 214 -11.05 -8.76 20.04
CA PRO A 214 -12.22 -8.54 20.90
C PRO A 214 -13.02 -9.81 21.19
N PHE A 215 -12.95 -10.80 20.31
CA PHE A 215 -13.56 -12.11 20.55
C PHE A 215 -12.48 -13.04 21.08
N GLN A 216 -12.28 -13.06 22.41
CA GLN A 216 -11.29 -13.91 23.10
C GLN A 216 -11.48 -15.38 22.70
N SER A 217 -10.72 -15.83 21.71
CA SER A 217 -10.74 -17.20 21.19
C SER A 217 -9.73 -18.02 21.97
N MET A 218 -10.19 -18.97 22.79
CA MET A 218 -9.33 -19.84 23.60
C MET A 218 -8.29 -20.63 22.77
N ASN A 219 -8.53 -20.81 21.47
CA ASN A 219 -7.75 -21.67 20.58
C ASN A 219 -6.87 -20.91 19.56
N ALA A 220 -6.80 -19.57 19.60
CA ALA A 220 -6.06 -18.79 18.60
C ALA A 220 -4.71 -18.24 19.07
N ARG A 221 -4.15 -18.74 20.19
CA ARG A 221 -2.70 -18.59 20.40
C ARG A 221 -2.01 -19.49 19.37
N GLU A 222 -0.91 -19.01 18.78
CA GLU A 222 -0.18 -19.64 17.66
C GLU A 222 0.13 -21.14 17.85
N GLU A 223 0.09 -21.65 19.09
CA GLU A 223 0.36 -23.04 19.44
C GLU A 223 -0.88 -23.98 19.38
N SER A 224 -2.11 -23.50 19.19
CA SER A 224 -3.34 -24.31 19.30
C SER A 224 -4.20 -24.47 18.04
N LEU A 225 -3.84 -23.86 16.91
CA LEU A 225 -4.54 -24.05 15.63
C LEU A 225 -4.16 -25.37 14.96
N SER A 226 -4.59 -26.48 15.57
CA SER A 226 -4.29 -27.84 15.10
C SER A 226 -5.33 -28.39 14.11
N SER A 227 -6.53 -27.79 14.04
CA SER A 227 -7.63 -28.30 13.24
C SER A 227 -8.33 -27.24 12.40
N ILE A 228 -8.91 -27.64 11.26
CA ILE A 228 -9.74 -26.78 10.39
C ILE A 228 -10.93 -26.18 11.18
N ARG A 229 -11.42 -26.87 12.21
CA ARG A 229 -12.53 -26.38 13.04
C ARG A 229 -12.14 -25.14 13.83
N ASP A 230 -10.89 -25.02 14.25
CA ASP A 230 -10.40 -23.85 14.97
C ASP A 230 -10.34 -22.61 14.06
N TYR A 231 -10.00 -22.80 12.78
CA TYR A 231 -10.05 -21.74 11.77
C TYR A 231 -11.47 -21.26 11.45
N LEU A 232 -12.46 -22.15 11.58
CA LEU A 232 -13.86 -21.85 11.31
C LEU A 232 -14.64 -21.41 12.56
N ASP A 233 -13.96 -21.29 13.72
CA ASP A 233 -14.58 -20.78 14.92
C ASP A 233 -15.05 -19.34 14.72
N MET A 234 -16.29 -19.04 15.10
CA MET A 234 -16.90 -17.74 14.85
C MET A 234 -16.18 -16.59 15.55
N LYS A 235 -15.53 -16.84 16.69
CA LYS A 235 -14.72 -15.82 17.38
C LYS A 235 -13.45 -15.52 16.59
N HIS A 236 -12.78 -16.57 16.10
CA HIS A 236 -11.60 -16.41 15.26
C HIS A 236 -11.95 -15.70 13.94
N LEU A 237 -13.02 -16.12 13.26
CA LEU A 237 -13.51 -15.45 12.06
C LEU A 237 -13.90 -13.99 12.31
N GLY A 238 -14.49 -13.69 13.47
CA GLY A 238 -14.78 -12.32 13.91
C GLY A 238 -13.52 -11.47 14.07
N ASN A 239 -12.46 -12.00 14.69
CA ASN A 239 -11.17 -11.31 14.84
C ASN A 239 -10.49 -11.10 13.47
N CYS A 240 -10.54 -12.11 12.59
CA CYS A 240 -10.06 -12.01 11.22
C CYS A 240 -10.81 -10.93 10.43
N LEU A 241 -12.13 -10.84 10.57
CA LEU A 241 -12.94 -9.80 9.94
C LEU A 241 -12.52 -8.40 10.41
N ILE A 242 -12.34 -8.21 11.72
CA ILE A 242 -11.92 -6.92 12.29
C ILE A 242 -10.53 -6.53 11.79
N THR A 243 -9.61 -7.49 11.78
CA THR A 243 -8.26 -7.28 11.24
C THR A 243 -8.32 -6.90 9.76
N ALA A 244 -9.16 -7.59 8.97
CA ALA A 244 -9.37 -7.26 7.56
C ALA A 244 -9.97 -5.86 7.36
N MET A 245 -10.93 -5.46 8.20
CA MET A 245 -11.51 -4.10 8.17
C MET A 245 -10.45 -3.05 8.50
N MET A 246 -9.64 -3.26 9.54
CA MET A 246 -8.55 -2.34 9.89
C MET A 246 -7.51 -2.24 8.78
N PHE A 247 -7.12 -3.38 8.20
CA PHE A 247 -6.17 -3.43 7.09
C PHE A 247 -6.71 -2.70 5.86
N GLN A 248 -8.00 -2.89 5.53
CA GLN A 248 -8.65 -2.13 4.47
C GLN A 248 -8.56 -0.63 4.70
N GLN A 249 -8.82 -0.15 5.93
CA GLN A 249 -8.75 1.28 6.22
C GLN A 249 -7.33 1.82 6.10
N LEU A 250 -6.31 1.09 6.57
CA LEU A 250 -4.90 1.50 6.47
C LEU A 250 -4.46 1.64 5.01
N VAL A 251 -4.74 0.64 4.17
CA VAL A 251 -4.42 0.70 2.74
C VAL A 251 -5.29 1.74 2.03
N GLY A 252 -6.55 1.89 2.47
CA GLY A 252 -7.46 2.93 2.01
C GLY A 252 -6.93 4.34 2.27
N LEU A 253 -6.36 4.60 3.45
CA LEU A 253 -5.75 5.87 3.80
C LEU A 253 -4.57 6.20 2.89
N PHE A 254 -3.69 5.22 2.65
CA PHE A 254 -2.58 5.41 1.71
C PHE A 254 -3.07 5.77 0.30
N GLY A 255 -4.05 5.03 -0.21
CA GLY A 255 -4.61 5.30 -1.54
C GLY A 255 -5.39 6.62 -1.62
N SER A 256 -6.16 7.00 -0.59
CA SER A 256 -6.91 8.25 -0.60
C SER A 256 -6.00 9.47 -0.41
N ALA A 257 -4.97 9.36 0.43
CA ALA A 257 -3.98 10.43 0.63
C ALA A 257 -3.16 10.67 -0.65
N THR A 258 -2.70 9.61 -1.31
CA THR A 258 -1.98 9.73 -2.59
C THR A 258 -2.89 10.26 -3.71
N ALA A 259 -4.15 9.82 -3.76
CA ALA A 259 -5.14 10.37 -4.69
C ALA A 259 -5.35 11.88 -4.47
N LEU A 260 -5.54 12.31 -3.22
CA LEU A 260 -5.70 13.72 -2.85
C LEU A 260 -4.46 14.54 -3.22
N ALA A 261 -3.26 14.02 -2.94
CA ALA A 261 -2.01 14.69 -3.28
C ALA A 261 -1.89 14.91 -4.79
N ILE A 262 -2.17 13.88 -5.59
CA ILE A 262 -2.17 13.99 -7.06
C ILE A 262 -3.22 15.00 -7.52
N GLU A 263 -4.45 14.93 -7.01
CA GLU A 263 -5.53 15.85 -7.40
C GLU A 263 -5.19 17.32 -7.11
N VAL A 264 -4.56 17.59 -5.97
CA VAL A 264 -4.13 18.95 -5.58
C VAL A 264 -2.93 19.42 -6.41
N MET A 265 -1.94 18.54 -6.64
CA MET A 265 -0.70 18.90 -7.33
C MET A 265 -0.88 19.01 -8.85
N THR A 266 -1.71 18.16 -9.45
CA THR A 266 -1.86 18.07 -10.90
C THR A 266 -3.19 18.63 -11.41
N GLY A 267 -4.19 18.82 -10.54
CA GLY A 267 -5.54 19.24 -10.93
C GLY A 267 -6.35 18.17 -11.67
N TYR A 268 -5.90 16.90 -11.67
CA TYR A 268 -6.54 15.80 -12.39
C TYR A 268 -7.14 14.81 -11.41
N ARG A 269 -8.30 14.25 -11.77
CA ARG A 269 -9.00 13.26 -10.94
C ARG A 269 -8.19 11.97 -10.84
N ALA A 270 -8.05 11.46 -9.63
CA ALA A 270 -7.39 10.19 -9.37
C ALA A 270 -8.42 9.04 -9.29
N VAL A 271 -7.98 7.82 -9.61
CA VAL A 271 -8.78 6.61 -9.43
C VAL A 271 -8.80 6.23 -7.95
N GLU A 272 -10.01 6.00 -7.42
CA GLU A 272 -10.17 5.51 -6.06
C GLU A 272 -9.60 4.09 -5.89
N SER A 273 -8.73 3.91 -4.89
CA SER A 273 -8.03 2.64 -4.64
C SER A 273 -8.90 1.59 -3.96
N MET A 274 -9.85 2.00 -3.12
CA MET A 274 -10.68 1.13 -2.27
C MET A 274 -12.16 1.47 -2.43
N ARG A 275 -13.00 0.48 -2.77
CA ARG A 275 -14.45 0.66 -2.94
C ARG A 275 -15.25 -0.24 -1.99
N ASN A 276 -15.09 0.04 -0.70
CA ASN A 276 -15.72 -0.68 0.41
C ASN A 276 -15.73 -2.23 0.24
N PRO A 277 -14.57 -2.86 -0.05
CA PRO A 277 -14.52 -4.26 -0.46
C PRO A 277 -15.07 -5.24 0.58
N VAL A 278 -14.77 -5.06 1.87
CA VAL A 278 -15.19 -6.01 2.92
C VAL A 278 -16.72 -6.06 3.10
N MET A 279 -17.41 -4.93 2.93
CA MET A 279 -18.85 -4.85 3.23
C MET A 279 -19.75 -5.03 2.00
N GLU A 280 -19.26 -4.71 0.80
CA GLU A 280 -20.09 -4.67 -0.42
C GLU A 280 -19.71 -5.69 -1.49
N ALA A 281 -18.61 -6.44 -1.32
CA ALA A 281 -18.26 -7.46 -2.30
C ALA A 281 -19.25 -8.63 -2.27
N THR A 282 -19.77 -9.00 -3.44
CA THR A 282 -20.72 -10.12 -3.59
C THR A 282 -20.05 -11.44 -3.98
N SER A 283 -18.76 -11.40 -4.33
CA SER A 283 -17.96 -12.56 -4.71
C SER A 283 -16.46 -12.26 -4.53
N PRO A 284 -15.60 -13.29 -4.44
CA PRO A 284 -14.15 -13.11 -4.44
C PRO A 284 -13.63 -12.35 -5.67
N SER A 285 -14.25 -12.57 -6.84
CA SER A 285 -13.92 -11.84 -8.05
C SER A 285 -14.31 -10.35 -8.00
N ASP A 286 -15.40 -10.01 -7.33
CA ASP A 286 -15.80 -8.61 -7.14
C ASP A 286 -14.88 -7.92 -6.12
N PHE A 287 -14.55 -8.61 -5.04
CA PHE A 287 -13.59 -8.17 -4.02
C PHE A 287 -12.23 -7.82 -4.64
N TRP A 288 -11.53 -8.79 -5.23
CA TRP A 288 -10.17 -8.60 -5.76
C TRP A 288 -10.12 -7.92 -7.14
N GLY A 289 -11.24 -7.89 -7.86
CA GLY A 289 -11.28 -7.37 -9.23
C GLY A 289 -11.69 -5.91 -9.34
N ARG A 290 -12.55 -5.42 -8.44
CA ARG A 290 -13.21 -4.11 -8.62
C ARG A 290 -13.18 -3.21 -7.40
N ARG A 291 -12.90 -3.75 -6.22
CA ARG A 291 -13.08 -3.05 -4.94
C ARG A 291 -11.83 -2.97 -4.08
N TRP A 292 -11.04 -4.04 -4.04
CA TRP A 292 -9.81 -4.10 -3.28
C TRP A 292 -8.62 -3.64 -4.12
N ASN A 293 -7.93 -2.60 -3.65
CA ASN A 293 -6.67 -2.09 -4.21
C ASN A 293 -6.67 -2.05 -5.75
N VAL A 294 -7.58 -1.24 -6.31
CA VAL A 294 -7.82 -1.14 -7.75
C VAL A 294 -6.55 -0.77 -8.53
N ALA A 295 -5.66 0.01 -7.92
CA ALA A 295 -4.36 0.36 -8.48
C ALA A 295 -3.47 -0.89 -8.67
N VAL A 296 -3.30 -1.71 -7.61
CA VAL A 296 -2.53 -2.96 -7.70
C VAL A 296 -3.19 -3.96 -8.66
N HIS A 297 -4.53 -4.06 -8.65
CA HIS A 297 -5.24 -4.88 -9.63
C HIS A 297 -4.92 -4.47 -11.07
N GLY A 298 -4.90 -3.16 -11.35
CA GLY A 298 -4.59 -2.61 -12.66
C GLY A 298 -3.20 -3.01 -13.16
N VAL A 299 -2.16 -2.80 -12.34
CA VAL A 299 -0.79 -3.14 -12.71
C VAL A 299 -0.55 -4.64 -12.81
N LEU A 300 -1.16 -5.47 -11.94
CA LEU A 300 -1.09 -6.93 -12.06
C LEU A 300 -1.76 -7.43 -13.34
N LYS A 301 -2.92 -6.84 -13.67
CA LYS A 301 -3.66 -7.21 -14.87
C LYS A 301 -2.85 -6.92 -16.13
N ARG A 302 -2.21 -5.76 -16.22
CA ARG A 302 -1.47 -5.33 -17.42
C ARG A 302 -0.01 -5.81 -17.44
N GLY A 303 0.61 -5.95 -16.26
CA GLY A 303 1.99 -6.40 -16.08
C GLY A 303 2.18 -7.90 -15.97
N VAL A 304 1.14 -8.68 -15.62
CA VAL A 304 1.24 -10.15 -15.49
C VAL A 304 0.15 -10.89 -16.25
N PHE A 305 -1.12 -10.63 -15.90
CA PHE A 305 -2.25 -11.41 -16.43
C PHE A 305 -2.33 -11.35 -17.96
N GLN A 306 -2.36 -10.14 -18.53
CA GLN A 306 -2.49 -9.94 -19.98
C GLN A 306 -1.28 -10.50 -20.76
N PRO A 307 -0.01 -10.26 -20.34
CA PRO A 307 1.15 -10.92 -20.93
C PRO A 307 1.05 -12.44 -20.93
N VAL A 308 0.74 -13.07 -19.80
CA VAL A 308 0.64 -14.54 -19.71
C VAL A 308 -0.55 -15.05 -20.54
N ARG A 309 -1.66 -14.32 -20.56
CA ARG A 309 -2.87 -14.68 -21.31
C ARG A 309 -2.65 -14.73 -22.82
N ARG A 310 -1.67 -13.99 -23.37
CA ARG A 310 -1.30 -14.08 -24.80
C ARG A 310 -0.77 -15.46 -25.17
N PHE A 311 -0.16 -16.18 -24.24
CA PHE A 311 0.52 -17.45 -24.49
C PHE A 311 -0.13 -18.65 -23.78
N SER A 312 -1.03 -18.40 -22.83
CA SER A 312 -1.63 -19.46 -22.01
C SER A 312 -3.13 -19.23 -21.75
N SER A 313 -3.74 -20.16 -21.01
CA SER A 313 -5.15 -20.10 -20.64
C SER A 313 -5.44 -18.98 -19.63
N SER A 314 -6.71 -18.59 -19.51
CA SER A 314 -7.16 -17.62 -18.49
C SER A 314 -6.87 -18.07 -17.07
N PHE A 315 -6.97 -19.38 -16.81
CA PHE A 315 -6.66 -19.96 -15.52
C PHE A 315 -5.18 -19.78 -15.16
N VAL A 316 -4.27 -20.12 -16.06
CA VAL A 316 -2.82 -19.97 -15.83
C VAL A 316 -2.46 -18.49 -15.66
N ALA A 317 -3.04 -17.60 -16.45
CA ALA A 317 -2.82 -16.16 -16.30
C ALA A 317 -3.28 -15.62 -14.93
N ALA A 318 -4.44 -16.08 -14.44
CA ALA A 318 -4.93 -15.73 -13.11
C ALA A 318 -4.03 -16.28 -12.00
N LEU A 319 -3.59 -17.54 -12.14
CA LEU A 319 -2.67 -18.17 -11.20
C LEU A 319 -1.33 -17.44 -11.14
N MET A 320 -0.75 -17.07 -12.28
CA MET A 320 0.51 -16.33 -12.33
C MET A 320 0.37 -14.94 -11.72
N ALA A 321 -0.75 -14.24 -11.97
CA ALA A 321 -1.00 -12.95 -11.31
C ALA A 321 -1.13 -13.10 -9.78
N PHE A 322 -1.76 -14.18 -9.32
CA PHE A 322 -1.87 -14.49 -7.89
C PHE A 322 -0.50 -14.81 -7.26
N ILE A 323 0.31 -15.67 -7.89
CA ILE A 323 1.67 -15.99 -7.45
C ILE A 323 2.52 -14.73 -7.40
N ALA A 324 2.48 -13.91 -8.46
CA ALA A 324 3.22 -12.67 -8.51
C ALA A 324 2.82 -11.77 -7.33
N SER A 325 1.51 -11.54 -7.13
CA SER A 325 1.00 -10.77 -5.98
C SER A 325 1.51 -11.31 -4.63
N GLY A 326 1.51 -12.63 -4.42
CA GLY A 326 2.00 -13.28 -3.20
C GLY A 326 3.50 -13.06 -2.98
N LEU A 327 4.32 -13.19 -4.04
CA LEU A 327 5.76 -12.94 -3.97
C LEU A 327 6.07 -11.48 -3.60
N PHE A 328 5.25 -10.52 -4.02
CA PHE A 328 5.44 -9.13 -3.60
C PHE A 328 5.06 -8.89 -2.15
N HIS A 329 4.04 -9.57 -1.64
CA HIS A 329 3.76 -9.54 -0.22
C HIS A 329 4.91 -10.13 0.59
N GLU A 330 5.45 -11.28 0.17
CA GLU A 330 6.61 -11.90 0.84
C GLU A 330 7.84 -10.99 0.80
N TYR A 331 8.14 -10.40 -0.36
CA TYR A 331 9.22 -9.42 -0.51
C TYR A 331 9.04 -8.23 0.43
N LEU A 332 7.84 -7.63 0.47
CA LEU A 332 7.57 -6.48 1.32
C LEU A 332 7.64 -6.86 2.81
N VAL A 333 7.22 -8.06 3.21
CA VAL A 333 7.33 -8.52 4.60
C VAL A 333 8.78 -8.83 4.99
N HIS A 334 9.55 -9.45 4.10
CA HIS A 334 10.97 -9.73 4.33
C HIS A 334 11.77 -8.43 4.50
N LEU A 335 11.36 -7.37 3.82
CA LEU A 335 12.00 -6.06 3.91
C LEU A 335 11.71 -5.33 5.25
N THR A 336 10.73 -5.79 6.04
CA THR A 336 10.18 -5.04 7.18
C THR A 336 10.69 -5.48 8.54
#